data_AF-A0A958JLZ6-F1
#
_entry.id   AF-A0A958JLZ6-F1
#
_cell.length_a   1.000
_cell.length_b   1.000
_cell.length_c   1.000
_cell.angle_alpha   90.00
_cell.angle_beta   90.00
_cell.angle_gamma   90.00
#
_symmetry.space_group_name_H-M   'P 1'
#
loop_
_entity.id
_entity.type
_entity.pdbx_description
1 polymer ?
#
loop_
_entity_poly.entity_id
_entity_poly.type
_entity_poly.pdbx_seq_one_letter_code
_entity_poly.pdbx_strand_id
1 'polypeptide(L)' 'AQGLQENMDASSIHELIYQVKDELDLQPSDVFFAIYTSILGKSRGPRAGFFLASLDCEFVKDRLAHASKA' A
#
# COMPACT_ATOMS: atom_id res chain seq x y z
N ALA A 1 -7.06 12.21 3.84
CA ALA A 1 -7.46 10.83 3.49
C ALA A 1 -7.93 10.04 4.71
N GLN A 2 -8.90 9.14 4.54
CA GLN A 2 -9.08 8.00 5.44
C GLN A 2 -7.90 7.04 5.19
N GLY A 3 -7.25 6.54 6.25
CA GLY A 3 -6.13 5.59 6.12
C GLY A 3 -6.62 4.14 5.94
N LEU A 4 -5.68 3.20 5.83
CA LEU A 4 -5.99 1.77 5.79
C LEU A 4 -6.73 1.31 7.07
N GLN A 5 -7.80 0.55 6.92
CA GLN A 5 -8.65 0.03 8.00
C GLN A 5 -8.70 -1.50 8.00
N GLU A 6 -9.06 -2.09 9.13
CA GLU A 6 -9.29 -3.54 9.22
C GLU A 6 -10.46 -3.97 8.32
N ASN A 7 -10.37 -5.17 7.75
CA ASN A 7 -11.41 -5.79 6.91
C ASN A 7 -11.80 -5.02 5.63
N MET A 8 -10.95 -4.11 5.15
CA MET A 8 -11.14 -3.52 3.82
C MET A 8 -10.99 -4.58 2.73
N ASP A 9 -11.88 -4.55 1.74
CA ASP A 9 -11.75 -5.41 0.57
C ASP A 9 -10.66 -4.92 -0.40
N ALA A 10 -10.24 -5.81 -1.29
CA ALA A 10 -9.17 -5.56 -2.24
C ALA A 10 -9.43 -4.36 -3.17
N SER A 11 -10.70 -4.10 -3.52
CA SER A 11 -11.08 -2.99 -4.40
C SER A 11 -10.97 -1.65 -3.66
N SER A 12 -11.50 -1.59 -2.44
CA SER A 12 -11.43 -0.43 -1.56
C SER A 12 -9.99 -0.05 -1.24
N ILE A 13 -9.12 -1.04 -1.00
CA ILE A 13 -7.68 -0.78 -0.81
C ILE A 13 -7.04 -0.28 -2.10
N HIS A 14 -7.41 -0.83 -3.25
CA HIS A 14 -6.88 -0.37 -4.53
C HIS A 14 -7.26 1.09 -4.82
N GLU A 15 -8.52 1.47 -4.56
CA GLU A 15 -9.00 2.84 -4.67
C GLU A 15 -8.27 3.77 -3.70
N LEU A 16 -8.05 3.34 -2.45
CA LEU A 16 -7.26 4.09 -1.48
C LEU A 16 -5.83 4.34 -1.96
N ILE A 17 -5.17 3.34 -2.55
CA ILE A 17 -3.83 3.51 -3.13
C ILE A 17 -3.84 4.59 -4.22
N TYR A 18 -4.85 4.57 -5.11
CA TYR A 18 -4.99 5.58 -6.17
C TYR A 18 -5.31 6.97 -5.62
N GLN A 19 -6.18 7.06 -4.61
CA GLN A 19 -6.47 8.32 -3.93
C GLN A 19 -5.19 8.93 -3.34
N VAL A 20 -4.38 8.14 -2.62
CA VAL A 20 -3.11 8.62 -2.05
C VAL A 20 -2.12 9.00 -3.17
N LYS A 21 -2.08 8.22 -4.26
CA LYS A 21 -1.28 8.52 -5.44
C LYS A 21 -1.65 9.88 -6.04
N ASP A 22 -2.94 10.20 -6.13
CA ASP A 22 -3.44 11.47 -6.67
C ASP A 22 -3.23 12.64 -5.69
N GLU A 23 -3.47 12.42 -4.38
CA GLU A 23 -3.24 13.43 -3.33
C GLU A 23 -1.77 13.87 -3.26
N LEU A 24 -0.83 12.97 -3.59
CA LEU A 24 0.61 13.22 -3.58
C LEU A 24 1.19 13.54 -4.96
N ASP A 25 0.37 13.60 -6.02
CA ASP A 25 0.78 13.80 -7.41
C ASP A 25 1.93 12.87 -7.86
N LEU A 26 1.84 11.59 -7.47
CA LEU A 26 2.86 10.58 -7.76
C LEU A 26 2.51 9.77 -9.02
N GLN A 27 3.49 9.13 -9.63
CA GLN A 27 3.20 8.13 -10.66
C GLN A 27 2.73 6.82 -10.01
N PRO A 28 1.75 6.10 -10.60
CA PRO A 28 1.30 4.81 -10.06
C PRO A 28 2.44 3.81 -9.88
N SER A 29 3.41 3.80 -10.81
CA SER A 29 4.60 2.94 -10.74
C SER A 29 5.38 3.13 -9.45
N ASP A 30 5.52 4.38 -9.00
CA ASP A 30 6.36 4.74 -7.86
C ASP A 30 5.67 4.33 -6.56
N VAL A 31 4.35 4.51 -6.48
CA VAL A 31 3.54 4.08 -5.35
C VAL A 31 3.56 2.56 -5.21
N PHE A 32 3.35 1.82 -6.31
CA PHE A 32 3.41 0.35 -6.26
C PHE A 32 4.82 -0.15 -5.94
N PHE A 33 5.86 0.46 -6.53
CA PHE A 33 7.25 0.14 -6.23
C PHE A 33 7.55 0.36 -4.73
N ALA A 34 7.10 1.47 -4.15
CA ALA A 34 7.26 1.76 -2.73
C ALA A 34 6.54 0.73 -1.85
N ILE A 35 5.31 0.34 -2.18
CA ILE A 35 4.55 -0.70 -1.46
C ILE A 35 5.31 -2.03 -1.48
N TYR A 36 5.71 -2.51 -2.66
CA TYR A 36 6.40 -3.80 -2.77
C TYR A 36 7.80 -3.78 -2.15
N THR A 37 8.52 -2.68 -2.27
CA THR A 37 9.84 -2.54 -1.63
C THR A 37 9.70 -2.52 -0.12
N SER A 38 8.72 -1.80 0.40
CA SER A 38 8.45 -1.73 1.84
C SER A 38 8.03 -3.08 2.40
N ILE A 39 7.16 -3.83 1.74
CA ILE A 39 6.61 -5.07 2.32
C ILE A 39 7.41 -6.32 1.94
N LEU A 40 7.84 -6.42 0.68
CA LEU A 40 8.48 -7.62 0.13
C LEU A 40 9.99 -7.47 -0.07
N GLY A 41 10.54 -6.26 -0.02
CA GLY A 41 11.92 -5.99 -0.45
C GLY A 41 12.14 -6.27 -1.94
N LYS A 42 11.07 -6.17 -2.76
CA LYS A 42 11.08 -6.46 -4.19
C LYS A 42 10.53 -5.29 -4.98
N SER A 43 10.98 -5.14 -6.23
CA SER A 43 10.51 -4.07 -7.13
C SER A 43 9.09 -4.28 -7.67
N ARG A 44 8.55 -5.50 -7.57
CA ARG A 44 7.24 -5.89 -8.14
C ARG A 44 6.57 -6.96 -7.28
N GLY A 45 5.25 -7.06 -7.39
CA GLY A 45 4.46 -8.05 -6.66
C GLY A 45 3.10 -8.36 -7.30
N PRO A 46 2.27 -9.19 -6.64
CA PRO A 46 0.89 -9.43 -7.04
C PRO A 46 0.06 -8.14 -6.94
N ARG A 47 -1.16 -8.14 -7.50
CA ARG A 47 -2.07 -6.97 -7.50
C ARG A 47 -2.19 -6.37 -6.08
N ALA A 48 -1.73 -5.13 -5.90
CA ALA A 48 -1.54 -4.51 -4.59
C ALA A 48 -2.78 -4.52 -3.69
N GLY A 49 -3.97 -4.24 -4.24
CA GLY A 49 -5.22 -4.29 -3.46
C GLY A 49 -5.47 -5.67 -2.86
N PHE A 50 -5.38 -6.73 -3.67
CA PHE A 50 -5.52 -8.12 -3.20
C PHE A 50 -4.39 -8.52 -2.26
N PHE A 51 -3.17 -8.07 -2.55
CA PHE A 51 -2.01 -8.36 -1.73
C PHE A 51 -2.16 -7.79 -0.33
N LEU A 52 -2.46 -6.50 -0.21
CA LEU A 52 -2.65 -5.83 1.08
C LEU A 52 -3.88 -6.37 1.82
N ALA A 53 -4.98 -6.68 1.13
CA ALA A 53 -6.16 -7.31 1.74
C ALA A 53 -5.88 -8.70 2.32
N SER A 54 -4.84 -9.39 1.84
CA SER A 54 -4.44 -10.72 2.34
C SER A 54 -3.53 -10.67 3.57
N LEU A 55 -3.11 -9.48 3.99
CA LEU A 55 -2.22 -9.26 5.12
C LEU A 55 -2.98 -8.69 6.32
N ASP A 56 -2.40 -8.86 7.50
CA ASP A 56 -2.87 -8.18 8.70
C ASP A 56 -2.72 -6.65 8.56
N CYS A 57 -3.74 -5.90 8.95
CA CYS A 57 -3.79 -4.45 8.75
C CYS A 57 -2.72 -3.72 9.57
N GLU A 58 -2.51 -4.12 10.82
CA GLU A 58 -1.51 -3.51 11.69
C GLU A 58 -0.10 -3.85 11.21
N PHE A 59 0.14 -5.08 10.73
CA PHE A 59 1.38 -5.44 10.06
C PHE A 59 1.71 -4.50 8.88
N VAL A 60 0.73 -4.22 8.01
CA VAL A 60 0.93 -3.32 6.85
C VAL A 60 1.28 -1.91 7.32
N LYS A 61 0.54 -1.36 8.28
CA LYS A 61 0.78 -0.02 8.83
C LYS A 61 2.17 0.09 9.45
N ASP A 62 2.54 -0.88 10.29
CA ASP A 62 3.86 -0.92 10.94
C ASP A 62 4.98 -0.98 9.92
N ARG A 63 4.82 -1.81 8.87
CA ARG A 63 5.88 -1.97 7.88
C ARG A 63 6.07 -0.71 7.04
N LEU A 64 4.99 -0.03 6.66
CA LEU A 64 5.05 1.24 5.94
C LEU A 64 5.59 2.37 6.83
N ALA A 65 5.20 2.43 8.10
CA ALA A 65 5.71 3.41 9.06
C ALA A 65 7.19 3.20 9.39
N HIS A 66 7.69 1.96 9.34
CA HIS A 66 9.11 1.69 9.44
C HIS A 66 9.86 2.10 8.16
N ALA A 67 9.30 1.82 6.99
CA ALA A 67 9.90 2.18 5.71
C ALA A 67 10.01 3.69 5.48
N SER A 68 9.09 4.49 6.05
CA SER A 68 9.12 5.96 5.91
C SER A 68 10.15 6.66 6.80
N LYS A 69 10.77 5.95 7.74
CA LYS A 69 11.80 6.47 8.65
C LYS A 69 13.22 6.14 8.20
N ALA A 70 13.37 5.26 7.21
CA ALA A 70 14.63 4.81 6.65
C ALA A 70 15.08 5.73 5.51
#